data_AF-A0A520ULX3-F1
#
_entry.id   AF-A0A520ULX3-F1
#
_cell.length_a   1.000
_cell.length_b   1.000
_cell.length_c   1.000
_cell.angle_alpha   90.00
_cell.angle_beta   90.00
_cell.angle_gamma   90.00
#
_symmetry.space_group_name_H-M   'P 1'
#
loop_
_entity.id
_entity.type
_entity.pdbx_description
1 polymer ?
#
loop_
_entity_poly.entity_id
_entity_poly.type
_entity_poly.pdbx_seq_one_letter_code
_entity_poly.pdbx_strand_id
1 'polypeptide(L)'
;MIFKSFYCFVIVFLTSFFSFGIQDDKKLNFIIVFADDMGYGDIGVFGNPTISTPNLDNMSFEGQKWTQFYSAASVCTPSRAALLTGRLPVRSGMTSVLFPNSSNGFPEKEYTIAEKLKEKKYKTAIVGKWHLGHKKKYLPNNHGFDYYYGIPYSNDMDKINNNKYWAEYERNELNSKSYNVPLIENFDIIERPVDQTTITSRYTKKTIELINKFKDDRFFIYLSHNLPHIPLYASKEFLGKSKRGLYGDVIEEIDFGVGLIINELKKLNLDKNTVVVFTSDNGPWLVFKSHSGSAGLLRNGKGTTWEGGVRVPTIFWGANIKPGVIDDIGSTLDIYSTFLSISGIEQQKNMHIDGLDLSETLFKKEESKRKNMFFYKGDELYAARLGNFKLHLKTTDWFKEPKTHDPPLLFDLNIDPSEKFNISKDNPVKVEEILNLIKSHNSKLIRRKTSVKR
;
A
#
# COMPACT_ATOMS: atom_id res chain seq x y z
N MET A 1 -25.02 -87.07 27.06
CA MET A 1 -23.80 -86.29 26.73
C MET A 1 -24.23 -85.10 25.88
N ILE A 2 -24.21 -83.91 26.47
CA ILE A 2 -24.76 -82.67 25.89
C ILE A 2 -23.62 -81.94 25.17
N PHE A 3 -23.78 -81.70 23.86
CA PHE A 3 -22.90 -80.83 23.07
C PHE A 3 -23.15 -79.36 23.46
N LYS A 4 -22.09 -78.64 23.84
CA LYS A 4 -22.12 -77.17 23.96
C LYS A 4 -21.33 -76.55 22.80
N SER A 5 -22.05 -75.73 22.06
CA SER A 5 -21.65 -74.91 20.92
C SER A 5 -20.76 -73.74 21.37
N PHE A 6 -19.67 -73.46 20.63
CA PHE A 6 -18.89 -72.24 20.77
C PHE A 6 -19.08 -71.40 19.50
N TYR A 7 -19.82 -70.29 19.63
CA TYR A 7 -19.94 -69.28 18.59
C TYR A 7 -18.72 -68.35 18.66
N CYS A 8 -17.94 -68.31 17.59
CA CYS A 8 -16.84 -67.35 17.43
C CYS A 8 -17.41 -66.08 16.77
N PHE A 9 -17.57 -64.99 17.53
CA PHE A 9 -17.95 -63.68 17.00
C PHE A 9 -16.72 -63.04 16.35
N VAL A 10 -16.70 -62.96 15.02
CA VAL A 10 -15.72 -62.15 14.28
C VAL A 10 -16.22 -60.71 14.28
N ILE A 11 -15.61 -59.84 15.09
CA ILE A 11 -15.82 -58.39 15.03
C ILE A 11 -15.00 -57.84 13.86
N VAL A 12 -15.67 -57.51 12.76
CA VAL A 12 -15.08 -56.77 11.64
C VAL A 12 -15.06 -55.29 12.02
N PHE A 13 -13.87 -54.77 12.38
CA PHE A 13 -13.64 -53.33 12.50
C PHE A 13 -13.62 -52.70 11.10
N LEU A 14 -14.73 -52.09 10.70
CA LEU A 14 -14.82 -51.18 9.56
C LEU A 14 -14.12 -49.86 9.95
N THR A 15 -12.82 -49.75 9.70
CA THR A 15 -12.12 -48.47 9.75
C THR A 15 -12.57 -47.62 8.58
N SER A 16 -13.50 -46.70 8.84
CA SER A 16 -13.78 -45.60 7.92
C SER A 16 -12.53 -44.73 7.83
N PHE A 17 -11.73 -44.93 6.79
CA PHE A 17 -10.74 -43.94 6.36
C PHE A 17 -11.50 -42.70 5.91
N PHE A 18 -11.73 -41.77 6.83
CA PHE A 18 -11.90 -40.38 6.47
C PHE A 18 -10.61 -39.96 5.76
N SER A 19 -10.65 -39.95 4.42
CA SER A 19 -9.69 -39.15 3.67
C SER A 19 -9.89 -37.72 4.12
N PHE A 20 -9.03 -37.26 5.02
CA PHE A 20 -8.72 -35.84 5.11
C PHE A 20 -8.30 -35.45 3.71
N GLY A 21 -9.21 -34.86 2.95
CA GLY A 21 -8.86 -34.18 1.72
C GLY A 21 -7.73 -33.22 2.11
N ILE A 22 -6.54 -33.48 1.57
CA ILE A 22 -5.46 -32.50 1.55
C ILE A 22 -6.13 -31.27 0.94
N GLN A 23 -6.37 -30.26 1.78
CA GLN A 23 -6.85 -28.98 1.32
C GLN A 23 -5.77 -28.50 0.37
N ASP A 24 -6.06 -28.62 -0.92
CA ASP A 24 -5.15 -28.30 -2.01
C ASP A 24 -4.51 -26.95 -1.67
N ASP A 25 -3.20 -26.93 -1.44
CA ASP A 25 -2.45 -25.76 -0.98
C ASP A 25 -2.45 -24.76 -2.14
N LYS A 26 -3.60 -24.06 -2.28
CA LYS A 26 -3.96 -23.25 -3.44
C LYS A 26 -2.78 -22.35 -3.72
N LYS A 27 -2.19 -22.54 -4.90
CA LYS A 27 -1.07 -21.77 -5.39
C LYS A 27 -1.51 -20.33 -5.61
N LEU A 28 -1.49 -19.51 -4.55
CA LEU A 28 -1.79 -18.10 -4.62
C LEU A 28 -0.59 -17.31 -5.15
N ASN A 29 -0.89 -16.27 -5.91
CA ASN A 29 0.04 -15.25 -6.35
C ASN A 29 -0.42 -13.89 -5.84
N PHE A 30 0.52 -12.95 -5.76
CA PHE A 30 0.27 -11.62 -5.20
C PHE A 30 0.79 -10.54 -6.13
N ILE A 31 -0.05 -9.54 -6.39
CA ILE A 31 0.36 -8.29 -7.02
C ILE A 31 -0.10 -7.13 -6.16
N ILE A 32 0.84 -6.26 -5.78
CA ILE A 32 0.53 -4.97 -5.18
C ILE A 32 0.81 -3.91 -6.25
N VAL A 33 -0.21 -3.15 -6.62
CA VAL A 33 -0.09 -1.92 -7.42
C VAL A 33 -0.18 -0.73 -6.45
N PHE A 34 0.91 0.04 -6.36
CA PHE A 34 1.07 1.08 -5.36
C PHE A 34 1.43 2.41 -6.01
N ALA A 35 0.48 3.34 -6.02
CA ALA A 35 0.64 4.67 -6.58
C ALA A 35 1.32 5.64 -5.58
N ASP A 36 1.94 6.70 -6.11
CA ASP A 36 2.72 7.68 -5.34
C ASP A 36 2.02 9.05 -5.36
N ASP A 37 1.59 9.55 -4.20
CA ASP A 37 0.81 10.80 -4.07
C ASP A 37 -0.57 10.80 -4.76
N MET A 38 -1.23 9.64 -4.85
CA MET A 38 -2.61 9.54 -5.35
C MET A 38 -3.60 9.70 -4.21
N GLY A 39 -4.54 10.64 -4.35
CA GLY A 39 -5.55 10.92 -3.35
C GLY A 39 -6.79 10.05 -3.46
N TYR A 40 -7.57 10.04 -2.37
CA TYR A 40 -8.81 9.28 -2.26
C TYR A 40 -9.81 9.61 -3.39
N GLY A 41 -9.84 10.86 -3.86
CA GLY A 41 -10.80 11.34 -4.85
C GLY A 41 -10.29 11.33 -6.30
N ASP A 42 -9.24 10.56 -6.62
CA ASP A 42 -8.64 10.56 -7.97
C ASP A 42 -9.21 9.49 -8.93
N ILE A 43 -9.94 8.50 -8.42
CA ILE A 43 -10.52 7.40 -9.22
C ILE A 43 -12.02 7.62 -9.40
N GLY A 44 -12.56 7.25 -10.56
CA GLY A 44 -13.98 7.36 -10.93
C GLY A 44 -14.91 6.78 -9.88
N VAL A 45 -14.74 5.50 -9.52
CA VAL A 45 -15.55 4.86 -8.46
C VAL A 45 -15.36 5.45 -7.06
N PHE A 46 -14.33 6.27 -6.82
CA PHE A 46 -14.16 7.03 -5.58
C PHE A 46 -14.70 8.48 -5.67
N GLY A 47 -15.34 8.84 -6.78
CA GLY A 47 -16.06 10.10 -6.94
C GLY A 47 -15.32 11.15 -7.78
N ASN A 48 -14.25 10.78 -8.50
CA ASN A 48 -13.64 11.72 -9.43
C ASN A 48 -14.60 12.01 -10.61
N PRO A 49 -14.88 13.29 -10.94
CA PRO A 49 -15.85 13.63 -11.98
C PRO A 49 -15.27 13.63 -13.41
N THR A 50 -13.95 13.57 -13.58
CA THR A 50 -13.30 13.94 -14.86
C THR A 50 -12.17 13.04 -15.33
N ILE A 51 -11.45 12.36 -14.43
CA ILE A 51 -10.39 11.41 -14.78
C ILE A 51 -11.07 10.08 -15.15
N SER A 52 -10.72 9.52 -16.31
CA SER A 52 -11.32 8.26 -16.78
C SER A 52 -10.52 7.05 -16.29
N THR A 53 -11.06 6.30 -15.31
CA THR A 53 -10.40 5.10 -14.74
C THR A 53 -11.22 3.82 -14.95
N PRO A 54 -11.60 3.45 -16.20
CA PRO A 54 -12.51 2.35 -16.44
C PRO A 54 -11.98 0.99 -15.97
N ASN A 55 -10.65 0.77 -15.96
CA ASN A 55 -10.10 -0.51 -15.53
C ASN A 55 -10.14 -0.68 -14.02
N LEU A 56 -9.82 0.37 -13.26
CA LEU A 56 -9.94 0.40 -11.81
C LEU A 56 -11.42 0.38 -11.39
N ASP A 57 -12.29 1.07 -12.12
CA ASP A 57 -13.73 1.02 -11.90
C ASP A 57 -14.25 -0.42 -12.04
N ASN A 58 -13.90 -1.12 -13.13
CA ASN A 58 -14.22 -2.53 -13.35
C ASN A 58 -13.59 -3.46 -12.30
N MET A 59 -12.32 -3.23 -11.93
CA MET A 59 -11.64 -3.97 -10.86
C MET A 59 -12.42 -3.87 -9.54
N SER A 60 -13.05 -2.72 -9.27
CA SER A 60 -13.87 -2.50 -8.08
C SER A 60 -15.23 -3.21 -8.14
N PHE A 61 -15.83 -3.35 -9.34
CA PHE A 61 -17.08 -4.07 -9.52
C PHE A 61 -16.91 -5.59 -9.44
N GLU A 62 -15.78 -6.10 -9.95
CA GLU A 62 -15.40 -7.51 -9.87
C GLU A 62 -14.73 -7.86 -8.53
N GLY A 63 -14.41 -6.87 -7.70
CA GLY A 63 -13.62 -7.01 -6.48
C GLY A 63 -14.21 -6.27 -5.29
N GLN A 64 -13.38 -5.93 -4.31
CA GLN A 64 -13.76 -5.17 -3.14
C GLN A 64 -13.24 -3.74 -3.20
N LYS A 65 -14.14 -2.76 -3.16
CA LYS A 65 -13.83 -1.35 -2.95
C LYS A 65 -13.84 -1.04 -1.45
N TRP A 66 -12.72 -0.56 -0.92
CA TRP A 66 -12.60 -0.19 0.50
C TRP A 66 -12.70 1.33 0.67
N THR A 67 -13.66 1.78 1.48
CA THR A 67 -13.94 3.22 1.68
C THR A 67 -13.23 3.80 2.91
N GLN A 68 -12.69 2.93 3.78
CA GLN A 68 -12.04 3.29 5.05
C GLN A 68 -10.66 2.61 5.15
N PHE A 69 -9.86 2.71 4.09
CA PHE A 69 -8.52 2.13 4.02
C PHE A 69 -7.42 3.18 4.22
N TYR A 70 -6.43 2.86 5.06
CA TYR A 70 -5.43 3.81 5.53
C TYR A 70 -3.99 3.42 5.21
N SER A 71 -3.23 4.36 4.64
CA SER A 71 -1.79 4.27 4.69
C SER A 71 -1.28 4.47 6.12
N ALA A 72 -0.28 3.68 6.52
CA ALA A 72 0.35 3.75 7.83
C ALA A 72 1.10 5.07 8.09
N ALA A 73 1.37 5.85 7.05
CA ALA A 73 2.00 7.17 7.13
C ALA A 73 1.58 8.05 5.94
N SER A 74 1.70 9.37 6.11
CA SER A 74 1.33 10.32 5.07
C SER A 74 2.51 10.80 4.20
N VAL A 75 3.61 10.04 4.16
CA VAL A 75 4.78 10.30 3.31
C VAL A 75 5.44 8.98 2.86
N CYS A 76 6.12 9.02 1.71
CA CYS A 76 6.57 7.86 0.94
C CYS A 76 7.45 6.84 1.71
N THR A 77 8.64 7.22 2.19
CA THR A 77 9.57 6.26 2.83
C THR A 77 8.93 5.54 4.03
N PRO A 78 8.31 6.25 5.00
CA PRO A 78 7.62 5.58 6.11
C PRO A 78 6.48 4.65 5.66
N SER A 79 5.63 5.06 4.72
CA SER A 79 4.48 4.24 4.30
C SER A 79 4.91 2.98 3.56
N ARG A 80 5.94 3.08 2.70
CA ARG A 80 6.54 1.94 2.00
C ARG A 80 7.20 0.95 2.97
N ALA A 81 7.90 1.45 3.99
CA ALA A 81 8.47 0.60 5.02
C ALA A 81 7.38 -0.15 5.79
N ALA A 82 6.29 0.55 6.11
CA ALA A 82 5.17 -0.02 6.85
C ALA A 82 4.40 -1.08 6.05
N LEU A 83 4.14 -0.83 4.76
CA LEU A 83 3.54 -1.81 3.86
C LEU A 83 4.35 -3.11 3.82
N LEU A 84 5.67 -2.99 3.66
CA LEU A 84 6.53 -4.16 3.48
C LEU A 84 6.77 -4.93 4.77
N THR A 85 6.59 -4.32 5.95
CA THR A 85 6.89 -4.98 7.25
C THR A 85 5.65 -5.29 8.09
N GLY A 86 4.48 -4.76 7.71
CA GLY A 86 3.28 -4.80 8.54
C GLY A 86 3.43 -4.05 9.86
N ARG A 87 4.41 -3.14 9.96
CA ARG A 87 4.79 -2.46 11.21
C ARG A 87 4.75 -0.96 11.06
N LEU A 88 4.27 -0.26 12.09
CA LEU A 88 4.29 1.19 12.12
C LEU A 88 5.72 1.71 11.96
N PRO A 89 5.94 2.83 11.24
CA PRO A 89 7.29 3.31 10.94
C PRO A 89 8.14 3.62 12.18
N VAL A 90 7.50 3.99 13.30
CA VAL A 90 8.16 4.20 14.59
C VAL A 90 8.79 2.93 15.20
N ARG A 91 8.35 1.74 14.78
CA ARG A 91 8.93 0.47 15.21
C ARG A 91 10.14 0.07 14.37
N SER A 92 10.13 0.38 13.07
CA SER A 92 11.27 0.13 12.18
C SER A 92 12.34 1.22 12.25
N GLY A 93 11.97 2.43 12.70
CA GLY A 93 12.84 3.60 12.71
C GLY A 93 12.83 4.38 11.38
N MET A 94 11.99 3.97 10.42
CA MET A 94 11.81 4.61 9.11
C MET A 94 10.82 5.78 9.21
N THR A 95 11.09 6.76 10.07
CA THR A 95 10.15 7.86 10.37
C THR A 95 10.34 9.10 9.50
N SER A 96 11.34 9.12 8.62
CA SER A 96 11.69 10.27 7.78
C SER A 96 11.89 9.86 6.32
N VAL A 97 11.73 10.80 5.39
CA VAL A 97 11.97 10.60 3.96
C VAL A 97 13.47 10.43 3.69
N LEU A 98 13.83 9.39 2.93
CA LEU A 98 15.21 9.18 2.47
C LEU A 98 15.45 9.92 1.14
N PHE A 99 16.66 10.43 0.99
CA PHE A 99 17.11 11.20 -0.17
C PHE A 99 18.34 10.54 -0.83
N PRO A 100 18.73 10.96 -2.04
CA PRO A 100 19.94 10.46 -2.73
C PRO A 100 21.24 10.74 -1.98
N ASN A 101 21.27 11.67 -1.02
CA ASN A 101 22.41 11.91 -0.14
C ASN A 101 22.34 11.15 1.19
N SER A 102 21.26 10.40 1.46
CA SER A 102 21.12 9.65 2.71
C SER A 102 22.14 8.53 2.79
N SER A 103 22.84 8.45 3.93
CA SER A 103 23.87 7.43 4.15
C SER A 103 23.29 6.08 4.59
N ASN A 104 22.07 6.09 5.12
CA ASN A 104 21.30 4.99 5.67
C ASN A 104 20.17 4.52 4.71
N GLY A 105 19.47 3.46 5.11
CA GLY A 105 18.38 2.85 4.36
C GLY A 105 17.59 1.87 5.22
N PHE A 106 16.94 0.90 4.57
CA PHE A 106 16.08 -0.08 5.22
C PHE A 106 16.87 -0.87 6.27
N PRO A 107 16.34 -1.05 7.49
CA PRO A 107 17.08 -1.72 8.56
C PRO A 107 17.22 -3.22 8.29
N GLU A 108 18.43 -3.76 8.42
CA GLU A 108 18.71 -5.21 8.27
C GLU A 108 17.97 -6.11 9.28
N LYS A 109 17.47 -5.54 10.38
CA LYS A 109 16.69 -6.25 11.42
C LYS A 109 15.18 -6.18 11.20
N GLU A 110 14.72 -5.76 10.04
CA GLU A 110 13.32 -5.83 9.62
C GLU A 110 13.20 -6.90 8.54
N TYR A 111 12.07 -7.62 8.54
CA TYR A 111 11.77 -8.61 7.52
C TYR A 111 10.64 -8.07 6.65
N THR A 112 10.90 -8.00 5.35
CA THR A 112 9.91 -7.64 4.37
C THR A 112 8.96 -8.82 4.10
N ILE A 113 7.79 -8.50 3.54
CA ILE A 113 6.86 -9.47 2.98
C ILE A 113 7.54 -10.36 1.93
N ALA A 114 8.47 -9.82 1.13
CA ALA A 114 9.21 -10.58 0.12
C ALA A 114 10.10 -11.65 0.79
N GLU A 115 10.86 -11.27 1.81
CA GLU A 115 11.70 -12.21 2.59
C GLU A 115 10.86 -13.32 3.23
N LYS A 116 9.70 -12.97 3.80
CA LYS A 116 8.82 -13.98 4.40
C LYS A 116 8.21 -14.92 3.36
N LEU A 117 7.77 -14.40 2.22
CA LEU A 117 7.21 -15.23 1.14
C LEU A 117 8.23 -16.23 0.55
N LYS A 118 9.53 -16.01 0.74
CA LYS A 118 10.56 -17.01 0.39
C LYS A 118 10.45 -18.32 1.16
N GLU A 119 9.87 -18.32 2.37
CA GLU A 119 9.61 -19.54 3.15
C GLU A 119 8.68 -20.50 2.40
N LYS A 120 7.85 -19.97 1.49
CA LYS A 120 6.97 -20.73 0.59
C LYS A 120 7.42 -20.67 -0.87
N LYS A 121 8.71 -20.41 -1.11
CA LYS A 121 9.38 -20.44 -2.42
C LYS A 121 8.79 -19.49 -3.47
N TYR A 122 8.23 -18.36 -3.05
CA TYR A 122 7.77 -17.36 -4.01
C TYR A 122 8.93 -16.79 -4.84
N LYS A 123 8.69 -16.61 -6.15
CA LYS A 123 9.43 -15.67 -6.99
C LYS A 123 8.97 -14.27 -6.65
N THR A 124 9.90 -13.35 -6.48
CA THR A 124 9.63 -12.04 -5.89
C THR A 124 10.24 -10.97 -6.78
N ALA A 125 9.47 -9.95 -7.13
CA ALA A 125 9.96 -8.84 -7.91
C ALA A 125 9.37 -7.51 -7.45
N ILE A 126 10.15 -6.45 -7.58
CA ILE A 126 9.68 -5.08 -7.48
C ILE A 126 9.93 -4.37 -8.81
N VAL A 127 8.89 -3.67 -9.29
CA VAL A 127 8.95 -2.83 -10.48
C VAL A 127 8.59 -1.41 -10.06
N GLY A 128 9.57 -0.52 -10.13
CA GLY A 128 9.42 0.91 -9.88
C GLY A 128 10.07 1.41 -8.59
N LYS A 129 9.44 2.36 -7.92
CA LYS A 129 10.00 3.13 -6.82
C LYS A 129 10.30 2.28 -5.58
N TRP A 130 11.56 2.28 -5.14
CA TRP A 130 11.95 1.63 -3.88
C TRP A 130 11.78 2.56 -2.65
N HIS A 131 12.56 3.62 -2.59
CA HIS A 131 12.55 4.68 -1.57
C HIS A 131 12.86 4.26 -0.13
N LEU A 132 13.52 3.12 0.06
CA LEU A 132 14.01 2.64 1.34
C LEU A 132 15.54 2.56 1.40
N GLY A 133 16.22 3.42 0.64
CA GLY A 133 17.68 3.52 0.59
C GLY A 133 18.24 3.11 -0.77
N HIS A 134 19.15 3.91 -1.31
CA HIS A 134 19.61 3.79 -2.71
C HIS A 134 20.98 3.14 -2.85
N LYS A 135 21.75 3.01 -1.75
CA LYS A 135 23.05 2.34 -1.78
C LYS A 135 22.85 0.85 -2.02
N LYS A 136 23.82 0.20 -2.69
CA LYS A 136 23.75 -1.23 -3.06
C LYS A 136 23.19 -2.14 -1.96
N LYS A 137 23.70 -2.02 -0.73
CA LYS A 137 23.26 -2.84 0.42
C LYS A 137 21.81 -2.65 0.86
N TYR A 138 21.18 -1.54 0.48
CA TYR A 138 19.79 -1.21 0.79
C TYR A 138 18.84 -1.44 -0.39
N LEU A 139 19.34 -1.85 -1.56
CA LEU A 139 18.50 -2.11 -2.73
C LEU A 139 17.61 -3.34 -2.52
N PRO A 140 16.46 -3.43 -3.22
CA PRO A 140 15.45 -4.47 -2.99
C PRO A 140 15.98 -5.90 -3.04
N ASN A 141 16.98 -6.17 -3.89
CA ASN A 141 17.58 -7.50 -3.99
C ASN A 141 18.23 -8.00 -2.69
N ASN A 142 18.61 -7.09 -1.79
CA ASN A 142 19.14 -7.44 -0.46
C ASN A 142 18.03 -7.54 0.61
N HIS A 143 16.77 -7.40 0.22
CA HIS A 143 15.60 -7.41 1.09
C HIS A 143 14.50 -8.32 0.52
N GLY A 144 14.91 -9.50 0.04
CA GLY A 144 14.01 -10.60 -0.33
C GLY A 144 13.48 -10.60 -1.75
N PHE A 145 13.72 -9.58 -2.57
CA PHE A 145 13.30 -9.55 -3.96
C PHE A 145 14.33 -10.23 -4.88
N ASP A 146 13.91 -11.16 -5.75
CA ASP A 146 14.80 -11.77 -6.75
C ASP A 146 15.16 -10.81 -7.87
N TYR A 147 14.24 -9.90 -8.20
CA TYR A 147 14.35 -9.01 -9.34
C TYR A 147 13.91 -7.59 -8.97
N TYR A 148 14.67 -6.62 -9.46
CA TYR A 148 14.36 -5.21 -9.34
C TYR A 148 14.49 -4.51 -10.69
N TYR A 149 13.50 -3.69 -11.03
CA TYR A 149 13.54 -2.78 -12.17
C TYR A 149 12.89 -1.46 -11.81
N GLY A 150 13.64 -0.37 -11.61
CA GLY A 150 13.03 0.89 -11.20
C GLY A 150 13.98 1.99 -10.74
N ILE A 151 13.38 3.10 -10.31
CA ILE A 151 14.09 4.27 -9.76
C ILE A 151 14.16 4.13 -8.22
N PRO A 152 15.34 4.23 -7.58
CA PRO A 152 15.49 3.88 -6.17
C PRO A 152 14.90 4.88 -5.16
N TYR A 153 14.42 6.04 -5.61
CA TYR A 153 13.86 7.13 -4.80
C TYR A 153 12.82 7.93 -5.61
N SER A 154 12.23 8.99 -5.03
CA SER A 154 11.30 9.86 -5.78
C SER A 154 11.98 10.48 -6.99
N ASN A 155 11.20 10.62 -8.06
CA ASN A 155 11.69 10.97 -9.39
C ASN A 155 12.10 12.46 -9.53
N ASP A 156 11.86 13.27 -8.49
CA ASP A 156 12.27 14.67 -8.37
C ASP A 156 13.60 14.91 -7.65
N MET A 157 14.18 13.88 -7.03
CA MET A 157 15.23 14.07 -6.00
C MET A 157 16.66 14.27 -6.53
N ASP A 158 16.91 14.08 -7.82
CA ASP A 158 18.23 14.30 -8.44
C ASP A 158 18.12 15.32 -9.57
N LYS A 159 17.96 16.60 -9.22
CA LYS A 159 17.68 17.67 -10.17
C LYS A 159 18.98 18.24 -10.76
N ILE A 160 19.05 18.37 -12.09
CA ILE A 160 20.25 18.88 -12.78
C ILE A 160 20.25 20.42 -12.83
N ASN A 161 19.07 21.02 -13.00
CA ASN A 161 18.93 22.46 -13.23
C ASN A 161 18.23 23.16 -12.07
N ASN A 162 18.48 24.46 -11.89
CA ASN A 162 17.75 25.26 -10.89
C ASN A 162 16.33 25.66 -11.32
N ASN A 163 15.89 25.29 -12.52
CA ASN A 163 14.57 25.64 -13.06
C ASN A 163 13.42 25.14 -12.19
N LYS A 164 12.44 26.00 -11.89
CA LYS A 164 11.28 25.60 -11.10
C LYS A 164 10.36 24.73 -11.98
N TYR A 165 9.91 23.58 -11.47
CA TYR A 165 8.98 22.66 -12.16
C TYR A 165 7.83 23.40 -12.87
N TRP A 166 7.19 24.34 -12.17
CA TRP A 166 6.12 25.19 -12.69
C TRP A 166 6.48 25.97 -13.95
N ALA A 167 7.66 26.59 -13.91
CA ALA A 167 8.17 27.41 -14.99
C ALA A 167 8.51 26.60 -16.23
N GLU A 168 8.92 25.33 -16.07
CA GLU A 168 9.19 24.43 -17.20
C GLU A 168 7.89 23.94 -17.83
N TYR A 169 6.90 23.56 -17.02
CA TYR A 169 5.61 23.10 -17.51
C TYR A 169 4.84 24.15 -18.32
N GLU A 170 4.82 25.42 -17.87
CA GLU A 170 4.07 26.48 -18.56
C GLU A 170 4.72 26.89 -19.90
N ARG A 171 6.00 26.60 -20.10
CA ARG A 171 6.79 27.17 -21.20
C ARG A 171 7.28 26.17 -22.24
N ASN A 172 7.42 24.90 -21.89
CA ASN A 172 8.08 23.91 -22.73
C ASN A 172 7.30 22.59 -22.79
N GLU A 173 7.59 21.77 -23.80
CA GLU A 173 7.26 20.34 -23.76
C GLU A 173 7.85 19.68 -22.51
N LEU A 174 7.21 18.61 -22.03
CA LEU A 174 7.68 17.85 -20.87
C LEU A 174 9.10 17.33 -21.10
N ASN A 175 10.05 17.88 -20.34
CA ASN A 175 11.45 17.51 -20.45
C ASN A 175 11.89 16.70 -19.22
N SER A 176 11.96 15.37 -19.37
CA SER A 176 12.44 14.48 -18.31
C SER A 176 13.93 14.67 -17.98
N LYS A 177 14.71 15.31 -18.86
CA LYS A 177 16.16 15.52 -18.70
C LYS A 177 16.53 16.58 -17.66
N SER A 178 15.57 17.28 -17.06
CA SER A 178 15.83 18.17 -15.91
C SER A 178 16.20 17.40 -14.63
N TYR A 179 16.06 16.08 -14.63
CA TYR A 179 16.31 15.21 -13.49
C TYR A 179 17.21 14.03 -13.87
N ASN A 180 18.35 13.87 -13.19
CA ASN A 180 19.37 12.84 -13.39
C ASN A 180 19.06 11.50 -12.71
N VAL A 181 17.78 11.17 -12.52
CA VAL A 181 17.41 9.95 -11.78
C VAL A 181 17.75 8.69 -12.59
N PRO A 182 18.33 7.64 -11.96
CA PRO A 182 18.71 6.42 -12.65
C PRO A 182 17.53 5.46 -12.77
N LEU A 183 17.52 4.68 -13.84
CA LEU A 183 16.81 3.42 -13.89
C LEU A 183 17.78 2.28 -13.58
N ILE A 184 17.44 1.48 -12.58
CA ILE A 184 18.25 0.36 -12.13
C ILE A 184 17.55 -0.95 -12.52
N GLU A 185 18.32 -1.91 -13.03
CA GLU A 185 17.92 -3.31 -13.13
C GLU A 185 18.84 -4.14 -12.22
N ASN A 186 18.26 -4.72 -11.17
CA ASN A 186 18.95 -5.34 -10.04
C ASN A 186 19.96 -4.39 -9.37
N PHE A 187 21.23 -4.49 -9.73
CA PHE A 187 22.30 -3.67 -9.18
C PHE A 187 22.89 -2.68 -10.19
N ASP A 188 22.53 -2.81 -11.46
CA ASP A 188 23.14 -2.09 -12.55
C ASP A 188 22.27 -0.91 -12.98
N ILE A 189 22.89 0.25 -13.16
CA ILE A 189 22.23 1.41 -13.76
C ILE A 189 22.19 1.16 -15.26
N ILE A 190 21.00 0.93 -15.80
CA ILE A 190 20.81 0.65 -17.23
C ILE A 190 20.50 1.92 -18.03
N GLU A 191 20.10 3.01 -17.37
CA GLU A 191 19.78 4.29 -18.02
C GLU A 191 19.89 5.44 -17.01
N ARG A 192 20.52 6.56 -17.40
CA ARG A 192 20.61 7.78 -16.58
C ARG A 192 20.96 9.01 -17.44
N PRO A 193 20.17 10.11 -17.41
CA PRO A 193 18.84 10.20 -16.84
C PRO A 193 17.89 9.22 -17.52
N VAL A 194 16.98 8.62 -16.76
CA VAL A 194 15.88 7.84 -17.34
C VAL A 194 14.89 8.76 -18.05
N ASP A 195 14.38 8.34 -19.20
CA ASP A 195 13.25 9.01 -19.84
C ASP A 195 11.94 8.71 -19.10
N GLN A 196 11.59 9.62 -18.20
CA GLN A 196 10.43 9.50 -17.33
C GLN A 196 9.08 9.57 -18.07
N THR A 197 9.05 10.09 -19.31
CA THR A 197 7.83 10.09 -20.14
C THR A 197 7.37 8.68 -20.52
N THR A 198 8.26 7.70 -20.42
CA THR A 198 7.99 6.30 -20.77
C THR A 198 7.81 5.39 -19.55
N ILE A 199 8.00 5.91 -18.33
CA ILE A 199 8.25 5.05 -17.16
C ILE A 199 7.02 4.24 -16.74
N THR A 200 5.81 4.81 -16.83
CA THR A 200 4.56 4.10 -16.51
C THR A 200 4.37 2.91 -17.45
N SER A 201 4.42 3.14 -18.76
CA SER A 201 4.37 2.07 -19.78
C SER A 201 5.45 1.00 -19.59
N ARG A 202 6.70 1.40 -19.29
CA ARG A 202 7.81 0.45 -19.05
C ARG A 202 7.57 -0.41 -17.82
N TYR A 203 7.07 0.16 -16.73
CA TYR A 203 6.73 -0.60 -15.54
C TYR A 203 5.59 -1.59 -15.79
N THR A 204 4.54 -1.20 -16.51
CA THR A 204 3.47 -2.13 -16.92
C THR A 204 4.01 -3.28 -17.76
N LYS A 205 4.79 -2.98 -18.80
CA LYS A 205 5.39 -4.00 -19.68
C LYS A 205 6.28 -4.96 -18.90
N LYS A 206 7.13 -4.44 -18.01
CA LYS A 206 8.01 -5.27 -17.18
C LYS A 206 7.23 -6.15 -16.21
N THR A 207 6.16 -5.65 -15.60
CA THR A 207 5.27 -6.47 -14.76
C THR A 207 4.65 -7.62 -15.55
N ILE A 208 4.15 -7.38 -16.77
CA ILE A 208 3.59 -8.42 -17.65
C ILE A 208 4.65 -9.45 -18.06
N GLU A 209 5.87 -9.01 -18.35
CA GLU A 209 7.01 -9.90 -18.63
C GLU A 209 7.29 -10.83 -17.44
N LEU A 210 7.30 -10.28 -16.22
CA LEU A 210 7.55 -11.05 -15.00
C LEU A 210 6.41 -12.02 -14.67
N ILE A 211 5.15 -11.63 -14.89
CA ILE A 211 3.99 -12.54 -14.77
C ILE A 211 4.19 -13.73 -15.72
N ASN A 212 4.53 -13.48 -16.98
CA ASN A 212 4.79 -14.54 -17.97
C ASN A 212 5.97 -15.44 -17.58
N LYS A 213 7.03 -14.86 -17.02
CA LYS A 213 8.21 -15.58 -16.57
C LYS A 213 7.95 -16.43 -15.32
N PHE A 214 7.10 -15.97 -14.41
CA PHE A 214 6.84 -16.63 -13.12
C PHE A 214 5.54 -17.44 -13.07
N LYS A 215 4.76 -17.51 -14.16
CA LYS A 215 3.45 -18.17 -14.20
C LYS A 215 3.43 -19.60 -13.65
N ASP A 216 4.54 -20.34 -13.80
CA ASP A 216 4.66 -21.72 -13.33
C ASP A 216 5.08 -21.82 -11.85
N ASP A 217 5.53 -20.73 -11.24
CA ASP A 217 5.87 -20.58 -9.82
C ASP A 217 4.80 -19.80 -9.04
N ARG A 218 4.87 -19.83 -7.69
CA ARG A 218 4.18 -18.81 -6.87
C ARG A 218 4.92 -17.50 -7.04
N PHE A 219 4.21 -16.39 -7.27
CA PHE A 219 4.88 -15.10 -7.42
C PHE A 219 4.29 -13.98 -6.57
N PHE A 220 5.17 -13.05 -6.21
CA PHE A 220 4.84 -11.77 -5.61
C PHE A 220 5.49 -10.65 -6.43
N ILE A 221 4.66 -9.79 -7.01
CA ILE A 221 5.12 -8.62 -7.76
C ILE A 221 4.63 -7.36 -7.05
N TYR A 222 5.57 -6.50 -6.66
CA TYR A 222 5.30 -5.18 -6.13
C TYR A 222 5.52 -4.14 -7.23
N LEU A 223 4.45 -3.76 -7.92
CA LEU A 223 4.43 -2.67 -8.89
C LEU A 223 4.25 -1.35 -8.14
N SER A 224 5.35 -0.63 -7.92
CA SER A 224 5.38 0.59 -7.15
C SER A 224 5.66 1.77 -8.07
N HIS A 225 4.63 2.50 -8.48
CA HIS A 225 4.83 3.62 -9.39
C HIS A 225 5.64 4.74 -8.72
N ASN A 226 6.42 5.45 -9.55
CA ASN A 226 6.96 6.77 -9.20
C ASN A 226 5.92 7.88 -9.40
N LEU A 227 4.92 7.63 -10.23
CA LEU A 227 3.89 8.59 -10.60
C LEU A 227 2.57 8.24 -9.86
N PRO A 228 1.68 9.20 -9.59
CA PRO A 228 1.65 10.60 -10.05
C PRO A 228 2.44 11.61 -9.19
N HIS A 229 3.49 11.21 -8.48
CA HIS A 229 4.38 12.16 -7.80
C HIS A 229 4.96 13.17 -8.81
N ILE A 230 5.08 14.42 -8.37
CA ILE A 230 5.69 15.50 -9.14
C ILE A 230 7.20 15.24 -9.31
N PRO A 231 7.83 15.59 -10.45
CA PRO A 231 7.22 16.08 -11.69
C PRO A 231 6.39 15.02 -12.41
N LEU A 232 5.25 15.45 -12.97
CA LEU A 232 4.37 14.59 -13.76
C LEU A 232 4.95 14.33 -15.15
N TYR A 233 4.81 13.08 -15.61
CA TYR A 233 5.11 12.69 -16.99
C TYR A 233 4.08 11.65 -17.45
N ALA A 234 3.72 11.73 -18.73
CA ALA A 234 2.85 10.76 -19.40
C ALA A 234 3.45 10.39 -20.74
N SER A 235 3.16 9.19 -21.23
CA SER A 235 3.55 8.79 -22.58
C SER A 235 2.76 9.54 -23.65
N LYS A 236 3.29 9.54 -24.88
CA LYS A 236 2.71 10.28 -26.02
C LYS A 236 1.26 9.91 -26.29
N GLU A 237 0.89 8.66 -26.03
CA GLU A 237 -0.45 8.12 -26.22
C GLU A 237 -1.48 8.76 -25.26
N PHE A 238 -1.05 9.15 -24.06
CA PHE A 238 -1.89 9.70 -23.00
C PHE A 238 -1.76 11.22 -22.85
N LEU A 239 -0.66 11.82 -23.31
CA LEU A 239 -0.39 13.24 -23.17
C LEU A 239 -1.50 14.11 -23.82
N GLY A 240 -2.11 14.97 -23.01
CA GLY A 240 -3.17 15.90 -23.40
C GLY A 240 -4.53 15.25 -23.68
N LYS A 241 -4.82 14.07 -23.12
CA LYS A 241 -6.06 13.32 -23.37
C LYS A 241 -7.09 13.49 -22.26
N SER A 242 -6.63 13.54 -21.01
CA SER A 242 -7.51 13.63 -19.87
C SER A 242 -8.09 15.03 -19.73
N LYS A 243 -9.37 15.09 -19.34
CA LYS A 243 -10.04 16.36 -18.96
C LYS A 243 -9.40 17.01 -17.74
N ARG A 244 -8.63 16.26 -16.94
CA ARG A 244 -7.90 16.76 -15.75
C ARG A 244 -6.46 17.18 -16.09
N GLY A 245 -6.14 17.41 -17.36
CA GLY A 245 -4.81 17.80 -17.81
C GLY A 245 -3.76 16.74 -17.46
N LEU A 246 -2.49 17.14 -17.34
CA LEU A 246 -1.38 16.20 -17.21
C LEU A 246 -1.49 15.26 -16.01
N TYR A 247 -2.02 15.73 -14.86
CA TYR A 247 -2.25 14.83 -13.73
C TYR A 247 -3.22 13.71 -14.12
N GLY A 248 -4.31 14.06 -14.81
CA GLY A 248 -5.24 13.09 -15.36
C GLY A 248 -4.59 12.13 -16.35
N ASP A 249 -3.77 12.62 -17.29
CA ASP A 249 -3.08 11.78 -18.27
C ASP A 249 -2.26 10.68 -17.58
N VAL A 250 -1.56 11.02 -16.50
CA VAL A 250 -0.79 10.07 -15.69
C VAL A 250 -1.70 9.01 -15.04
N ILE A 251 -2.82 9.42 -14.44
CA ILE A 251 -3.74 8.49 -13.79
C ILE A 251 -4.40 7.56 -14.81
N GLU A 252 -4.82 8.09 -15.96
CA GLU A 252 -5.42 7.31 -17.06
C GLU A 252 -4.41 6.31 -17.65
N GLU A 253 -3.12 6.67 -17.73
CA GLU A 253 -2.06 5.74 -18.14
C GLU A 253 -1.82 4.62 -17.09
N ILE A 254 -1.84 4.95 -15.80
CA ILE A 254 -1.75 3.96 -14.72
C ILE A 254 -2.96 3.01 -14.80
N ASP A 255 -4.18 3.54 -14.92
CA ASP A 255 -5.41 2.75 -15.07
C ASP A 255 -5.33 1.79 -16.25
N PHE A 256 -4.92 2.29 -17.42
CA PHE A 256 -4.70 1.46 -18.60
C PHE A 256 -3.69 0.34 -18.34
N GLY A 257 -2.60 0.65 -17.66
CA GLY A 257 -1.59 -0.33 -17.28
C GLY A 257 -2.13 -1.43 -16.35
N VAL A 258 -3.00 -1.07 -15.39
CA VAL A 258 -3.70 -2.05 -14.54
C VAL A 258 -4.61 -2.95 -15.38
N GLY A 259 -5.34 -2.38 -16.34
CA GLY A 259 -6.16 -3.13 -17.29
C GLY A 259 -5.36 -4.19 -18.06
N LEU A 260 -4.19 -3.83 -18.58
CA LEU A 260 -3.30 -4.76 -19.29
C LEU A 260 -2.82 -5.91 -18.38
N ILE A 261 -2.48 -5.62 -17.12
CA ILE A 261 -2.05 -6.62 -16.15
C ILE A 261 -3.20 -7.61 -15.83
N ILE A 262 -4.40 -7.11 -15.55
CA ILE A 262 -5.58 -7.94 -15.28
C ILE A 262 -5.91 -8.81 -16.49
N ASN A 263 -5.84 -8.26 -17.70
CA ASN A 263 -6.09 -9.01 -18.93
C ASN A 263 -5.08 -10.13 -19.16
N GLU A 264 -3.79 -9.89 -18.88
CA GLU A 264 -2.78 -10.95 -18.99
C GLU A 264 -3.01 -12.05 -17.96
N LEU A 265 -3.40 -11.72 -16.71
CA LEU A 265 -3.77 -12.72 -15.71
C LEU A 265 -4.95 -13.58 -16.18
N LYS A 266 -6.01 -12.96 -16.71
CA LYS A 266 -7.18 -13.68 -17.26
C LYS A 266 -6.78 -14.60 -18.43
N LYS A 267 -5.96 -14.10 -19.36
CA LYS A 267 -5.44 -14.86 -20.51
C LYS A 267 -4.61 -16.08 -20.08
N LEU A 268 -3.83 -15.97 -19.01
CA LEU A 268 -3.02 -17.05 -18.46
C LEU A 268 -3.80 -17.95 -17.47
N ASN A 269 -5.09 -17.70 -17.24
CA ASN A 269 -5.92 -18.38 -16.23
C ASN A 269 -5.35 -18.26 -14.80
N LEU A 270 -4.70 -17.14 -14.50
CA LEU A 270 -4.12 -16.80 -13.19
C LEU A 270 -5.03 -15.89 -12.35
N ASP A 271 -6.14 -15.40 -12.89
CA ASP A 271 -7.10 -14.55 -12.19
C ASP A 271 -7.70 -15.24 -10.95
N LYS A 272 -7.99 -16.54 -11.06
CA LYS A 272 -8.60 -17.35 -9.98
C LYS A 272 -7.67 -17.69 -8.83
N ASN A 273 -6.37 -17.41 -8.97
CA ASN A 273 -5.37 -17.66 -7.94
C ASN A 273 -4.42 -16.48 -7.70
N THR A 274 -4.68 -15.30 -8.26
CA THR A 274 -3.88 -14.10 -8.01
C THR A 274 -4.69 -13.08 -7.24
N VAL A 275 -4.22 -12.67 -6.05
CA VAL A 275 -4.75 -11.51 -5.34
C VAL A 275 -4.03 -10.27 -5.86
N VAL A 276 -4.80 -9.32 -6.40
CA VAL A 276 -4.31 -8.01 -6.83
C VAL A 276 -4.88 -6.96 -5.88
N VAL A 277 -4.02 -6.12 -5.31
CA VAL A 277 -4.45 -4.94 -4.54
C VAL A 277 -3.90 -3.67 -5.20
N PHE A 278 -4.80 -2.74 -5.49
CA PHE A 278 -4.46 -1.38 -5.90
C PHE A 278 -4.64 -0.44 -4.72
N THR A 279 -3.63 0.38 -4.41
CA THR A 279 -3.73 1.46 -3.41
C THR A 279 -2.63 2.52 -3.59
N SER A 280 -2.52 3.49 -2.67
CA SER A 280 -1.49 4.53 -2.69
C SER A 280 -0.72 4.64 -1.38
N ASP A 281 0.48 5.19 -1.45
CA ASP A 281 1.40 5.32 -0.33
C ASP A 281 1.03 6.44 0.65
N ASN A 282 0.33 7.47 0.18
CA ASN A 282 -0.21 8.56 0.99
C ASN A 282 -1.21 9.39 0.16
N GLY A 283 -1.85 10.36 0.81
CA GLY A 283 -2.72 11.33 0.14
C GLY A 283 -2.00 12.25 -0.87
N PRO A 284 -2.76 13.10 -1.57
CA PRO A 284 -2.25 13.90 -2.68
C PRO A 284 -1.40 15.08 -2.17
N TRP A 285 -0.38 15.46 -2.93
CA TRP A 285 0.50 16.57 -2.57
C TRP A 285 -0.08 17.96 -2.93
N LEU A 286 -1.14 18.37 -2.22
CA LEU A 286 -2.01 19.50 -2.58
C LEU A 286 -1.30 20.86 -2.77
N VAL A 287 -0.06 21.02 -2.26
CA VAL A 287 0.75 22.23 -2.52
C VAL A 287 1.00 22.43 -4.03
N PHE A 288 0.89 21.36 -4.82
CA PHE A 288 0.97 21.37 -6.27
C PHE A 288 -0.35 21.63 -6.99
N LYS A 289 -1.39 22.11 -6.30
CA LYS A 289 -2.63 22.64 -6.91
C LYS A 289 -3.20 21.70 -8.00
N SER A 290 -3.37 22.19 -9.23
CA SER A 290 -3.91 21.44 -10.37
C SER A 290 -2.99 20.32 -10.89
N HIS A 291 -1.74 20.27 -10.45
CA HIS A 291 -0.79 19.19 -10.75
C HIS A 291 -0.71 18.18 -9.59
N SER A 292 -1.63 18.28 -8.64
CA SER A 292 -1.82 17.32 -7.58
C SER A 292 -3.12 16.55 -7.78
N GLY A 293 -3.22 15.44 -7.06
CA GLY A 293 -4.45 14.70 -6.92
C GLY A 293 -5.48 15.40 -6.05
N SER A 294 -6.55 14.67 -5.78
CA SER A 294 -7.72 15.13 -5.04
C SER A 294 -7.93 14.27 -3.80
N ALA A 295 -8.07 14.92 -2.64
CA ALA A 295 -8.51 14.25 -1.43
C ALA A 295 -10.04 13.96 -1.47
N GLY A 296 -10.74 14.39 -2.52
CA GLY A 296 -12.19 14.34 -2.61
C GLY A 296 -12.82 15.20 -1.52
N LEU A 297 -13.72 14.59 -0.73
CA LEU A 297 -14.36 15.24 0.41
C LEU A 297 -13.47 15.36 1.66
N LEU A 298 -12.32 14.67 1.67
CA LEU A 298 -11.48 14.54 2.86
C LEU A 298 -10.60 15.77 3.06
N ARG A 299 -10.21 16.01 4.32
CA ARG A 299 -9.43 17.20 4.68
C ARG A 299 -7.95 17.02 4.41
N ASN A 300 -7.34 18.06 3.81
CA ASN A 300 -5.89 18.16 3.57
C ASN A 300 -5.32 17.01 2.70
N GLY A 301 -4.00 16.84 2.68
CA GLY A 301 -3.30 15.88 1.82
C GLY A 301 -2.01 15.37 2.47
N LYS A 302 -1.05 14.98 1.61
CA LYS A 302 0.29 14.48 1.97
C LYS A 302 0.87 15.18 3.21
N GLY A 303 1.52 14.39 4.09
CA GLY A 303 2.21 14.70 5.36
C GLY A 303 1.41 15.43 6.43
N THR A 304 0.09 15.39 6.31
CA THR A 304 -0.80 15.65 7.43
C THR A 304 -1.37 14.34 7.94
N THR A 305 -1.87 14.34 9.17
CA THR A 305 -2.62 13.20 9.74
C THR A 305 -4.13 13.42 9.63
N TRP A 306 -4.58 14.41 8.86
CA TRP A 306 -5.96 14.56 8.43
C TRP A 306 -6.33 13.44 7.44
N GLU A 307 -7.62 13.16 7.30
CA GLU A 307 -8.10 12.03 6.49
C GLU A 307 -7.57 12.05 5.06
N GLY A 308 -7.50 13.21 4.41
CA GLY A 308 -7.00 13.33 3.05
C GLY A 308 -5.50 13.04 2.91
N GLY A 309 -4.74 13.01 4.00
CA GLY A 309 -3.32 12.64 4.00
C GLY A 309 -3.02 11.16 4.21
N VAL A 310 -3.95 10.42 4.82
CA VAL A 310 -3.73 9.03 5.26
C VAL A 310 -4.77 8.03 4.74
N ARG A 311 -5.99 8.45 4.41
CA ARG A 311 -7.00 7.59 3.80
C ARG A 311 -6.76 7.56 2.28
N VAL A 312 -6.58 6.37 1.72
CA VAL A 312 -6.15 6.16 0.33
C VAL A 312 -7.18 5.31 -0.41
N PRO A 313 -7.31 5.46 -1.74
CA PRO A 313 -8.22 4.60 -2.49
C PRO A 313 -7.68 3.17 -2.47
N THR A 314 -8.53 2.18 -2.25
CA THR A 314 -8.11 0.77 -2.22
C THR A 314 -9.11 -0.16 -2.86
N ILE A 315 -8.61 -1.01 -3.76
CA ILE A 315 -9.39 -2.05 -4.44
C ILE A 315 -8.64 -3.38 -4.35
N PHE A 316 -9.31 -4.42 -3.86
CA PHE A 316 -8.82 -5.80 -3.89
C PHE A 316 -9.56 -6.60 -4.96
N TRP A 317 -8.87 -7.44 -5.73
CA TRP A 317 -9.45 -8.22 -6.82
C TRP A 317 -8.77 -9.58 -6.99
N GLY A 318 -9.48 -10.53 -7.61
CA GLY A 318 -8.95 -11.84 -7.98
C GLY A 318 -9.04 -12.88 -6.86
N ALA A 319 -8.53 -14.09 -7.12
CA ALA A 319 -8.49 -15.21 -6.17
C ALA A 319 -9.83 -15.58 -5.49
N ASN A 320 -10.96 -15.29 -6.12
CA ASN A 320 -12.32 -15.44 -5.57
C ASN A 320 -12.63 -14.52 -4.38
N ILE A 321 -11.96 -13.38 -4.27
CA ILE A 321 -12.37 -12.27 -3.38
C ILE A 321 -13.85 -11.95 -3.64
N LYS A 322 -14.62 -11.79 -2.57
CA LYS A 322 -16.08 -11.58 -2.66
C LYS A 322 -16.39 -10.13 -3.02
N PRO A 323 -16.98 -9.85 -4.19
CA PRO A 323 -17.14 -8.47 -4.66
C PRO A 323 -18.04 -7.64 -3.75
N GLY A 324 -17.70 -6.38 -3.47
CA GLY A 324 -18.54 -5.51 -2.64
C GLY A 324 -17.88 -4.22 -2.18
N VAL A 325 -18.66 -3.37 -1.52
CA VAL A 325 -18.14 -2.19 -0.83
C VAL A 325 -17.90 -2.55 0.63
N ILE A 326 -16.68 -2.30 1.11
CA ILE A 326 -16.28 -2.50 2.50
C ILE A 326 -16.08 -1.11 3.13
N ASP A 327 -16.83 -0.84 4.20
CA ASP A 327 -16.74 0.37 5.02
C ASP A 327 -16.11 0.13 6.40
N ASP A 328 -15.63 -1.09 6.64
CA ASP A 328 -14.74 -1.40 7.75
C ASP A 328 -13.35 -0.78 7.59
N ILE A 329 -12.65 -0.63 8.71
CA ILE A 329 -11.28 -0.10 8.72
C ILE A 329 -10.32 -1.15 8.13
N GLY A 330 -9.48 -0.72 7.20
CA GLY A 330 -8.33 -1.47 6.70
C GLY A 330 -7.08 -0.60 6.62
N SER A 331 -5.90 -1.20 6.48
CA SER A 331 -4.64 -0.47 6.36
C SER A 331 -3.61 -1.15 5.47
N THR A 332 -2.68 -0.37 4.90
CA THR A 332 -1.51 -0.91 4.20
C THR A 332 -0.66 -1.82 5.10
N LEU A 333 -0.74 -1.67 6.43
CA LEU A 333 -0.13 -2.61 7.40
C LEU A 333 -0.70 -4.02 7.26
N ASP A 334 -1.99 -4.14 6.94
CA ASP A 334 -2.73 -5.40 6.93
C ASP A 334 -2.37 -6.27 5.74
N ILE A 335 -1.88 -5.68 4.64
CA ILE A 335 -1.47 -6.41 3.44
C ILE A 335 -0.38 -7.43 3.78
N TYR A 336 0.60 -7.04 4.62
CA TYR A 336 1.63 -7.95 5.12
C TYR A 336 1.01 -9.16 5.83
N SER A 337 0.22 -8.94 6.87
CA SER A 337 -0.35 -10.01 7.70
C SER A 337 -1.32 -10.89 6.92
N THR A 338 -2.11 -10.30 6.03
CA THR A 338 -3.07 -11.00 5.18
C THR A 338 -2.35 -11.95 4.22
N PHE A 339 -1.31 -11.47 3.52
CA PHE A 339 -0.59 -12.29 2.54
C PHE A 339 0.19 -13.44 3.21
N LEU A 340 0.73 -13.22 4.41
CA LEU A 340 1.34 -14.30 5.19
C LEU A 340 0.30 -15.35 5.61
N SER A 341 -0.84 -14.90 6.16
CA SER A 341 -1.92 -15.78 6.62
C SER A 341 -2.43 -16.69 5.50
N ILE A 342 -2.79 -16.10 4.35
CA ILE A 342 -3.35 -16.85 3.21
C ILE A 342 -2.31 -17.72 2.49
N SER A 343 -1.02 -17.51 2.76
CA SER A 343 0.08 -18.37 2.30
C SER A 343 0.46 -19.46 3.32
N GLY A 344 -0.21 -19.53 4.46
CA GLY A 344 0.14 -20.44 5.56
C GLY A 344 1.53 -20.17 6.13
N ILE A 345 1.93 -18.89 6.24
CA ILE A 345 3.19 -18.44 6.82
C ILE A 345 2.92 -17.85 8.20
N GLU A 346 3.62 -18.35 9.22
CA GLU A 346 3.51 -17.78 10.56
C GLU A 346 4.15 -16.38 10.64
N GLN A 347 3.49 -15.50 11.40
CA GLN A 347 4.06 -14.23 11.80
C GLN A 347 5.31 -14.44 12.67
N GLN A 348 6.20 -13.47 12.67
CA GLN A 348 7.46 -13.56 13.40
C GLN A 348 7.24 -13.42 14.91
N LYS A 349 7.47 -14.51 15.66
CA LYS A 349 7.17 -14.61 17.11
C LYS A 349 7.82 -13.52 17.97
N ASN A 350 8.99 -13.02 17.58
CA ASN A 350 9.77 -12.04 18.35
C ASN A 350 9.65 -10.59 17.84
N MET A 351 8.70 -10.32 16.93
CA MET A 351 8.46 -8.97 16.41
C MET A 351 6.98 -8.64 16.48
N HIS A 352 6.65 -7.54 17.16
CA HIS A 352 5.28 -7.05 17.18
C HIS A 352 4.86 -6.59 15.78
N ILE A 353 3.80 -7.17 15.22
CA ILE A 353 3.23 -6.80 13.92
C ILE A 353 1.97 -5.97 14.18
N ASP A 354 1.84 -4.81 13.54
CA ASP A 354 0.67 -3.93 13.67
C ASP A 354 -0.42 -4.26 12.63
N GLY A 355 -0.05 -4.98 11.56
CA GLY A 355 -0.95 -5.50 10.54
C GLY A 355 -1.83 -6.64 11.05
N LEU A 356 -3.09 -6.64 10.62
CA LEU A 356 -4.09 -7.65 10.92
C LEU A 356 -4.44 -8.44 9.66
N ASP A 357 -4.96 -9.64 9.85
CA ASP A 357 -5.37 -10.50 8.74
C ASP A 357 -6.79 -10.14 8.27
N LEU A 358 -6.90 -9.71 7.01
CA LEU A 358 -8.15 -9.37 6.33
C LEU A 358 -8.73 -10.53 5.51
N SER A 359 -8.12 -11.74 5.55
CA SER A 359 -8.54 -12.88 4.73
C SER A 359 -10.03 -13.20 4.83
N GLU A 360 -10.59 -13.16 6.04
CA GLU A 360 -12.01 -13.40 6.29
C GLU A 360 -12.91 -12.31 5.67
N THR A 361 -12.50 -11.05 5.75
CA THR A 361 -13.20 -9.96 5.06
C THR A 361 -13.12 -10.11 3.54
N LEU A 362 -11.94 -10.47 3.02
CA LEU A 362 -11.71 -10.63 1.58
C LEU A 362 -12.52 -11.80 0.98
N PHE A 363 -12.52 -12.96 1.63
CA PHE A 363 -13.07 -14.20 1.04
C PHE A 363 -14.46 -14.59 1.56
N LYS A 364 -14.89 -14.04 2.71
CA LYS A 364 -16.20 -14.34 3.31
C LYS A 364 -17.05 -13.09 3.56
N LYS A 365 -16.53 -11.88 3.37
CA LYS A 365 -17.17 -10.60 3.75
C LYS A 365 -17.51 -10.52 5.25
N GLU A 366 -16.70 -11.16 6.08
CA GLU A 366 -16.79 -10.96 7.53
C GLU A 366 -16.23 -9.58 7.92
N GLU A 367 -16.69 -9.08 9.05
CA GLU A 367 -16.25 -7.77 9.57
C GLU A 367 -14.73 -7.74 9.77
N SER A 368 -14.09 -6.63 9.38
CA SER A 368 -12.66 -6.45 9.62
C SER A 368 -12.33 -6.53 11.11
N LYS A 369 -11.26 -7.26 11.43
CA LYS A 369 -10.69 -7.32 12.78
C LYS A 369 -10.09 -5.98 13.21
N ARG A 370 -9.78 -5.08 12.27
CA ARG A 370 -9.21 -3.77 12.58
C ARG A 370 -10.28 -2.83 13.10
N LYS A 371 -10.19 -2.48 14.39
CA LYS A 371 -11.08 -1.51 15.04
C LYS A 371 -10.43 -0.14 15.30
N ASN A 372 -9.12 -0.03 15.11
CA ASN A 372 -8.36 1.18 15.41
C ASN A 372 -7.18 1.44 14.45
N MET A 373 -6.72 2.69 14.45
CA MET A 373 -5.55 3.17 13.72
C MET A 373 -4.79 4.22 14.55
N PHE A 374 -3.48 4.27 14.36
CA PHE A 374 -2.58 5.27 14.96
C PHE A 374 -1.86 6.05 13.86
N PHE A 375 -1.92 7.37 13.91
CA PHE A 375 -1.39 8.25 12.86
C PHE A 375 -0.20 9.05 13.39
N TYR A 376 0.98 8.72 12.87
CA TYR A 376 2.24 9.37 13.22
C TYR A 376 2.65 10.40 12.18
N LYS A 377 3.26 11.50 12.63
CA LYS A 377 4.09 12.39 11.79
C LYS A 377 5.50 12.37 12.35
N GLY A 378 6.44 11.84 11.57
CA GLY A 378 7.76 11.53 12.11
C GLY A 378 7.65 10.42 13.15
N ASP A 379 8.21 10.69 14.34
CA ASP A 379 8.19 9.79 15.51
C ASP A 379 7.16 10.19 16.57
N GLU A 380 6.33 11.18 16.28
CA GLU A 380 5.29 11.68 17.17
C GLU A 380 3.90 11.20 16.75
N LEU A 381 3.10 10.75 17.72
CA LEU A 381 1.70 10.37 17.50
C LEU A 381 0.83 11.62 17.47
N TYR A 382 0.15 11.87 16.35
CA TYR A 382 -0.68 13.06 16.14
C TYR A 382 -2.16 12.76 16.32
N ALA A 383 -2.61 11.59 15.88
CA ALA A 383 -4.01 11.21 15.96
C ALA A 383 -4.19 9.70 16.17
N ALA A 384 -5.35 9.29 16.68
CA ALA A 384 -5.78 7.91 16.73
C ALA A 384 -7.26 7.80 16.35
N ARG A 385 -7.64 6.69 15.72
CA ARG A 385 -9.03 6.36 15.40
C ARG A 385 -9.46 5.10 16.15
N LEU A 386 -10.69 5.10 16.66
CA LEU A 386 -11.37 3.95 17.24
C LEU A 386 -12.81 3.89 16.73
N GLY A 387 -13.16 2.85 15.98
CA GLY A 387 -14.45 2.78 15.28
C GLY A 387 -14.64 3.99 14.37
N ASN A 388 -15.73 4.72 14.53
CA ASN A 388 -16.02 5.90 13.71
C ASN A 388 -15.33 7.17 14.22
N PHE A 389 -14.78 7.16 15.44
CA PHE A 389 -14.26 8.36 16.08
C PHE A 389 -12.76 8.51 15.85
N LYS A 390 -12.34 9.70 15.44
CA LYS A 390 -10.92 10.05 15.30
C LYS A 390 -10.57 11.25 16.17
N LEU A 391 -9.55 11.07 16.99
CA LEU A 391 -9.04 12.04 17.93
C LEU A 391 -7.69 12.58 17.45
N HIS A 392 -7.53 13.90 17.44
CA HIS A 392 -6.26 14.58 17.15
C HIS A 392 -5.69 15.23 18.43
N LEU A 393 -4.50 14.77 18.82
CA LEU A 393 -3.66 15.40 19.85
C LEU A 393 -2.93 16.62 19.28
N LYS A 394 -2.47 16.50 18.03
CA LYS A 394 -1.75 17.55 17.30
C LYS A 394 -2.25 17.60 15.86
N THR A 395 -2.25 18.81 15.28
CA THR A 395 -2.58 19.03 13.86
C THR A 395 -1.54 19.91 13.20
N THR A 396 -1.38 19.77 11.89
CA THR A 396 -0.43 20.55 11.09
C THR A 396 -0.94 20.62 9.65
N ASP A 397 -0.71 21.75 8.98
CA ASP A 397 -0.91 21.90 7.55
C ASP A 397 0.45 21.79 6.84
N TRP A 398 0.95 20.56 6.73
CA TRP A 398 2.20 20.18 6.05
C TRP A 398 3.45 20.91 6.56
N PHE A 399 3.79 22.08 6.01
CA PHE A 399 4.97 22.90 6.37
C PHE A 399 4.71 23.86 7.53
N LYS A 400 3.46 24.04 7.97
CA LYS A 400 3.17 24.90 9.13
C LYS A 400 3.54 24.23 10.44
N GLU A 401 3.88 25.07 11.42
CA GLU A 401 4.13 24.63 12.79
C GLU A 401 2.96 23.78 13.33
N PRO A 402 3.26 22.63 13.97
CA PRO A 402 2.23 21.82 14.60
C PRO A 402 1.52 22.57 15.74
N LYS A 403 0.21 22.43 15.81
CA LYS A 403 -0.62 22.89 16.92
C LYS A 403 -1.01 21.70 17.79
N THR A 404 -0.67 21.75 19.08
CA THR A 404 -1.17 20.82 20.11
C THR A 404 -2.55 21.27 20.58
N HIS A 405 -3.44 20.31 20.88
CA HIS A 405 -4.80 20.57 21.35
C HIS A 405 -5.02 19.99 22.73
N ASP A 406 -5.51 20.82 23.65
CA ASP A 406 -5.98 20.44 24.97
C ASP A 406 -7.28 21.21 25.29
N PRO A 407 -8.44 20.55 25.34
CA PRO A 407 -8.64 19.12 25.08
C PRO A 407 -8.36 18.75 23.61
N PRO A 408 -8.07 17.48 23.31
CA PRO A 408 -7.93 17.00 21.93
C PRO A 408 -9.15 17.31 21.05
N LEU A 409 -8.96 17.38 19.74
CA LEU A 409 -10.08 17.45 18.80
C LEU A 409 -10.64 16.04 18.58
N LEU A 410 -11.97 15.93 18.44
CA LEU A 410 -12.65 14.66 18.16
C LEU A 410 -13.63 14.86 17.01
N PHE A 411 -13.65 13.92 16.07
CA PHE A 411 -14.54 13.89 14.92
C PHE A 411 -15.20 12.52 14.79
N ASP A 412 -16.48 12.48 14.46
CA ASP A 412 -17.17 11.25 14.01
C ASP A 412 -17.05 11.16 12.47
N LEU A 413 -16.25 10.23 11.97
CA LEU A 413 -15.95 10.10 10.55
C LEU A 413 -17.08 9.48 9.72
N ASN A 414 -18.13 8.94 10.33
CA ASN A 414 -19.31 8.48 9.60
C ASN A 414 -20.26 9.65 9.32
N ILE A 415 -20.28 10.66 10.20
CA ILE A 415 -21.12 11.86 10.06
C ILE A 415 -20.35 12.98 9.37
N ASP A 416 -19.09 13.18 9.75
CA ASP A 416 -18.19 14.22 9.25
C ASP A 416 -16.84 13.63 8.82
N PRO A 417 -16.79 12.92 7.68
CA PRO A 417 -15.54 12.45 7.09
C PRO A 417 -14.57 13.58 6.69
N SER A 418 -15.04 14.84 6.69
CA SER A 418 -14.24 16.01 6.34
C SER A 418 -13.58 16.70 7.55
N GLU A 419 -13.77 16.17 8.75
CA GLU A 419 -13.14 16.66 9.99
C GLU A 419 -13.32 18.19 10.19
N LYS A 420 -14.53 18.69 9.95
CA LYS A 420 -14.93 20.11 10.09
C LYS A 420 -15.49 20.43 11.46
N PHE A 421 -16.26 19.52 12.05
CA PHE A 421 -17.06 19.77 13.25
C PHE A 421 -16.46 19.04 14.44
N ASN A 422 -15.68 19.76 15.26
CA ASN A 422 -15.12 19.19 16.48
C ASN A 422 -16.22 18.95 17.52
N ILE A 423 -16.38 17.70 17.94
CA ILE A 423 -17.40 17.24 18.91
C ILE A 423 -16.81 16.84 20.27
N SER A 424 -15.54 17.19 20.55
CA SER A 424 -14.85 16.72 21.75
C SER A 424 -15.49 17.17 23.06
N LYS A 425 -16.03 18.39 23.10
CA LYS A 425 -16.71 18.94 24.29
C LYS A 425 -17.96 18.14 24.66
N ASP A 426 -18.71 17.67 23.66
CA ASP A 426 -19.97 16.97 23.85
C ASP A 426 -19.79 15.46 24.04
N ASN A 427 -18.56 14.95 23.87
CA ASN A 427 -18.25 13.52 23.90
C ASN A 427 -17.04 13.17 24.80
N PRO A 428 -17.00 13.61 26.08
CA PRO A 428 -15.84 13.43 26.95
C PRO A 428 -15.49 11.96 27.21
N VAL A 429 -16.51 11.08 27.32
CA VAL A 429 -16.31 9.63 27.51
C VAL A 429 -15.56 9.02 26.33
N LYS A 430 -15.90 9.42 25.09
CA LYS A 430 -15.23 8.92 23.88
C LYS A 430 -13.80 9.44 23.76
N VAL A 431 -13.57 10.70 24.15
CA VAL A 431 -12.22 11.27 24.26
C VAL A 431 -11.36 10.43 25.21
N GLU A 432 -11.87 10.14 26.41
CA GLU A 432 -11.14 9.34 27.40
C GLU A 432 -10.86 7.91 26.93
N GLU A 433 -11.83 7.26 26.28
CA GLU A 433 -11.66 5.92 25.70
C GLU A 433 -10.49 5.87 24.71
N ILE A 434 -10.43 6.84 23.78
CA ILE A 434 -9.35 6.91 22.78
C ILE A 434 -8.02 7.30 23.44
N LEU A 435 -8.02 8.17 24.45
CA LEU A 435 -6.80 8.47 25.22
C LEU A 435 -6.27 7.24 25.95
N ASN A 436 -7.14 6.38 26.48
CA ASN A 436 -6.74 5.12 27.11
C ASN A 436 -6.22 4.09 26.09
N LEU A 437 -6.82 4.03 24.89
CA LEU A 437 -6.27 3.28 23.75
C LEU A 437 -4.84 3.75 23.42
N ILE A 438 -4.63 5.07 23.34
CA ILE A 438 -3.31 5.67 23.07
C ILE A 438 -2.29 5.31 24.17
N LYS A 439 -2.69 5.39 25.45
CA LYS A 439 -1.83 4.97 26.57
C LYS A 439 -1.42 3.50 26.47
N SER A 440 -2.35 2.62 26.14
CA SER A 440 -2.12 1.17 25.95
C SER A 440 -1.20 0.89 24.75
N HIS A 441 -1.34 1.62 23.65
CA HIS A 441 -0.43 1.53 22.51
C HIS A 441 0.99 1.96 22.88
N ASN A 442 1.12 3.12 23.53
CA ASN A 442 2.42 3.67 23.91
C ASN A 442 3.16 2.78 24.92
N SER A 443 2.48 2.12 25.85
CA SER A 443 3.12 1.20 26.82
C SER A 443 3.70 -0.05 26.16
N LYS A 444 3.18 -0.45 24.99
CA LYS A 444 3.65 -1.59 24.19
C LYS A 444 4.62 -1.17 23.07
N LEU A 445 4.90 0.11 22.93
CA LEU A 445 5.69 0.64 21.81
C LEU A 445 7.19 0.57 22.11
N ILE A 446 7.86 -0.44 21.55
CA ILE A 446 9.32 -0.47 21.48
C ILE A 446 9.76 0.32 20.24
N ARG A 447 10.23 1.56 20.47
CA ARG A 447 10.71 2.45 19.40
C ARG A 447 12.13 2.07 18.99
N ARG A 448 12.41 2.07 17.69
CA ARG A 448 13.79 2.12 17.18
C ARG A 448 14.17 3.58 16.98
N LYS A 449 15.42 3.94 17.34
CA LYS A 449 15.97 5.26 17.03
C LYS A 449 15.88 5.49 15.52
N THR A 450 15.45 6.68 15.11
CA THR A 450 15.33 7.04 13.70
C THR A 450 16.65 6.76 12.98
N SER A 451 16.57 6.04 11.86
CA SER A 451 17.76 5.66 11.09
C SER A 451 18.38 6.84 10.36
N VAL A 452 17.62 7.93 10.18
CA VAL A 452 18.00 9.16 9.49
C VAL A 452 18.51 10.19 10.50
N LYS A 453 19.80 10.52 10.47
CA LYS A 453 20.28 11.79 11.07
C LYS A 453 19.78 12.92 10.17
N ARG A 454 19.09 13.91 10.75
CA ARG A 454 18.67 15.12 10.04
C ARG A 454 19.87 15.88 9.48
#